data_AF-A0A0Q7SSZ9-F1
#
_entry.id   AF-A0A0Q7SSZ9-F1
#
_cell.length_a   1.000
_cell.length_b   1.000
_cell.length_c   1.000
_cell.angle_alpha   90.00
_cell.angle_beta   90.00
_cell.angle_gamma   90.00
#
_symmetry.space_group_name_H-M   'P 1'
#
loop_
_entity.id
_entity.type
_entity.pdbx_description
1 polymer ?
#
loop_
_entity_poly.entity_id
_entity_poly.type
_entity_poly.pdbx_seq_one_letter_code
_entity_poly.pdbx_strand_id
1 'polypeptide(L)'
;MTAALVLAGTTQAGTVSLVPSATHLNVGQSLSVDLMFDHLGAPDALGAFDLDVTFNAAVLSITGVAFGAALGVDGIDQFSSTLVSTGRLDIAAVSLLAEADLLAAQTGPFTLATLSFDALQAGLADLHFDLTTPPGLLFSDAFGNVLAATTGAEPDVTVTAAGNRVPEPGSLALATLALGLLGARRRRSAD
;
A
#
# COMPACT_ATOMS: atom_id res chain seq x y z
N MET A 1 -25.38 41.77 22.34
CA MET A 1 -25.39 40.41 21.77
C MET A 1 -24.12 40.28 20.94
N THR A 2 -23.12 39.59 21.46
CA THR A 2 -21.81 39.45 20.81
C THR A 2 -21.90 38.25 19.87
N ALA A 3 -21.81 38.48 18.57
CA ALA A 3 -21.77 37.41 17.58
C ALA A 3 -20.37 36.79 17.58
N ALA A 4 -20.25 35.54 18.03
CA ALA A 4 -19.02 34.76 17.90
C ALA A 4 -18.97 34.18 16.48
N LEU A 5 -17.99 34.62 15.70
CA LEU A 5 -17.68 34.06 14.39
C LEU A 5 -16.88 32.77 14.59
N VAL A 6 -17.53 31.61 14.38
CA VAL A 6 -16.84 30.32 14.35
C VAL A 6 -16.20 30.17 12.97
N LEU A 7 -14.88 30.34 12.88
CA LEU A 7 -14.14 29.88 11.71
C LEU A 7 -14.10 28.36 11.77
N ALA A 8 -14.78 27.69 10.86
CA ALA A 8 -14.58 26.26 10.63
C ALA A 8 -13.19 26.09 10.00
N GLY A 9 -12.21 25.69 10.82
CA GLY A 9 -10.93 25.19 10.30
C GLY A 9 -11.21 23.90 9.53
N THR A 10 -10.65 23.78 8.32
CA THR A 10 -10.64 22.50 7.62
C THR A 10 -9.73 21.56 8.38
N THR A 11 -10.28 20.66 9.19
CA THR A 11 -9.52 19.51 9.69
C THR A 11 -9.22 18.64 8.48
N GLN A 12 -8.03 18.79 7.94
CA GLN A 12 -7.50 17.86 6.99
C GLN A 12 -7.13 16.59 7.81
N ALA A 13 -7.35 15.38 7.29
CA ALA A 13 -6.90 14.13 7.92
C ALA A 13 -5.85 13.46 7.02
N GLY A 14 -4.73 13.00 7.59
CA GLY A 14 -3.69 12.30 6.83
C GLY A 14 -4.26 11.05 6.15
N THR A 15 -3.62 10.59 5.09
CA THR A 15 -4.03 9.35 4.39
C THR A 15 -2.91 8.33 4.47
N VAL A 16 -3.22 7.13 4.95
CA VAL A 16 -2.30 5.99 4.94
C VAL A 16 -2.74 4.98 3.87
N SER A 17 -1.82 4.47 3.06
CA SER A 17 -2.15 3.56 1.96
C SER A 17 -1.13 2.46 1.79
N LEU A 18 -1.56 1.34 1.19
CA LEU A 18 -0.71 0.21 0.83
C LEU A 18 -0.50 0.23 -0.68
N VAL A 19 0.76 0.29 -1.12
CA VAL A 19 1.13 0.36 -2.54
C VAL A 19 1.99 -0.84 -2.90
N PRO A 20 1.41 -1.93 -3.45
CA PRO A 20 2.13 -3.12 -3.86
C PRO A 20 2.90 -2.86 -5.16
N SER A 21 4.06 -3.48 -5.29
CA SER A 21 4.87 -3.45 -6.52
C SER A 21 4.19 -4.14 -7.70
N ALA A 22 3.22 -5.03 -7.43
CA ALA A 22 2.39 -5.69 -8.43
C ALA A 22 1.05 -6.13 -7.82
N THR A 23 -0.02 -6.08 -8.61
CA THR A 23 -1.35 -6.61 -8.22
C THR A 23 -1.57 -8.06 -8.67
N HIS A 24 -0.65 -8.59 -9.49
CA HIS A 24 -0.65 -9.97 -9.96
C HIS A 24 0.73 -10.60 -9.81
N LEU A 25 0.79 -11.76 -9.18
CA LEU A 25 2.02 -12.51 -8.91
C LEU A 25 1.82 -13.98 -9.23
N ASN A 26 2.91 -14.69 -9.51
CA ASN A 26 2.93 -16.14 -9.51
C ASN A 26 3.50 -16.67 -8.19
N VAL A 27 3.08 -17.88 -7.81
CA VAL A 27 3.71 -18.61 -6.70
C VAL A 27 5.23 -18.65 -6.87
N GLY A 28 5.96 -18.37 -5.79
CA GLY A 28 7.41 -18.28 -5.75
C GLY A 28 8.00 -16.92 -6.12
N GLN A 29 7.18 -15.93 -6.49
CA GLN A 29 7.63 -14.55 -6.66
C GLN A 29 7.53 -13.78 -5.34
N SER A 30 8.37 -12.75 -5.20
CA SER A 30 8.30 -11.81 -4.08
C SER A 30 7.45 -10.58 -4.43
N LEU A 31 6.84 -10.00 -3.40
CA LEU A 31 6.04 -8.79 -3.44
C LEU A 31 6.63 -7.78 -2.46
N SER A 32 6.77 -6.53 -2.90
CA SER A 32 7.02 -5.40 -2.03
C SER A 32 5.73 -4.60 -1.87
N VAL A 33 5.41 -4.15 -0.66
CA VAL A 33 4.27 -3.28 -0.39
C VAL A 33 4.78 -2.06 0.37
N ASP A 34 4.68 -0.89 -0.23
CA ASP A 34 5.03 0.36 0.43
C ASP A 34 3.84 0.84 1.27
N LEU A 35 4.09 1.00 2.56
CA LEU A 35 3.20 1.70 3.47
C LEU A 35 3.46 3.20 3.31
N MET A 36 2.57 3.87 2.60
CA MET A 36 2.71 5.30 2.30
C MET A 36 1.82 6.13 3.22
N PHE A 37 2.37 7.26 3.68
CA PHE A 37 1.62 8.29 4.36
C PHE A 37 1.64 9.56 3.51
N ASP A 38 0.46 10.10 3.26
CA ASP A 38 0.29 11.42 2.67
C ASP A 38 -0.29 12.34 3.74
N HIS A 39 0.48 13.37 4.08
CA HIS A 39 0.11 14.32 5.11
C HIS A 39 -0.48 15.59 4.49
N LEU A 40 -0.99 16.47 5.33
CA LEU A 40 -1.94 17.51 4.98
C LEU A 40 -1.29 18.85 4.61
N GLY A 41 0.03 18.87 4.49
CA GLY A 41 0.80 20.10 4.49
C GLY A 41 0.95 20.67 5.90
N ALA A 42 1.91 21.59 6.04
CA ALA A 42 2.24 22.30 7.28
C ALA A 42 0.99 22.87 8.01
N PRO A 43 1.00 22.97 9.35
CA PRO A 43 2.19 22.97 10.22
C PRO A 43 2.57 21.61 10.83
N ASP A 44 1.74 20.58 10.72
CA ASP A 44 1.94 19.36 11.50
C ASP A 44 2.85 18.37 10.75
N ALA A 45 3.89 17.86 11.42
CA ALA A 45 4.72 16.77 10.92
C ALA A 45 4.47 15.50 11.72
N LEU A 46 4.43 14.35 11.03
CA LEU A 46 4.27 13.05 11.66
C LEU A 46 5.52 12.70 12.47
N GLY A 47 5.36 12.54 13.78
CA GLY A 47 6.44 12.17 14.71
C GLY A 47 6.41 10.70 15.12
N ALA A 48 5.25 10.05 15.10
CA ALA A 48 5.13 8.62 15.41
C ALA A 48 3.91 7.99 14.74
N PHE A 49 3.98 6.67 14.56
CA PHE A 49 2.85 5.84 14.16
C PHE A 49 2.87 4.48 14.85
N ASP A 50 1.69 3.88 14.97
CA ASP A 50 1.44 2.52 15.41
C ASP A 50 0.19 2.01 14.66
N LEU A 51 0.38 0.94 13.87
CA LEU A 51 -0.67 0.36 13.05
C LEU A 51 -0.45 -1.12 12.78
N ASP A 52 -1.52 -1.76 12.36
CA ASP A 52 -1.55 -3.17 12.01
C ASP A 52 -1.92 -3.38 10.55
N VAL A 53 -1.21 -4.28 9.88
CA VAL A 53 -1.52 -4.77 8.53
C VAL A 53 -1.84 -6.26 8.59
N THR A 54 -2.99 -6.65 8.06
CA THR A 54 -3.42 -8.03 7.92
C THR A 54 -3.19 -8.53 6.50
N PHE A 55 -2.94 -9.83 6.39
CA PHE A 55 -2.71 -10.52 5.14
C PHE A 55 -3.13 -11.99 5.25
N ASN A 56 -3.44 -12.61 4.13
CA ASN A 56 -3.69 -14.04 4.06
C ASN A 56 -2.36 -14.81 4.17
N ALA A 57 -2.01 -15.24 5.38
CA ALA A 57 -0.78 -16.01 5.65
C ALA A 57 -0.72 -17.38 4.97
N ALA A 58 -1.84 -17.87 4.43
CA ALA A 58 -1.80 -19.04 3.58
C ALA A 58 -1.19 -18.68 2.21
N VAL A 59 -1.46 -17.49 1.68
CA VAL A 59 -1.08 -17.02 0.33
C VAL A 59 0.27 -16.30 0.32
N LEU A 60 0.55 -15.46 1.33
CA LEU A 60 1.78 -14.70 1.47
C LEU A 60 2.53 -15.08 2.76
N SER A 61 3.86 -15.04 2.71
CA SER A 61 4.72 -15.08 3.89
C SER A 61 5.49 -13.78 3.97
N ILE A 62 5.41 -13.07 5.09
CA ILE A 62 6.24 -11.90 5.31
C ILE A 62 7.70 -12.31 5.53
N THR A 63 8.62 -11.64 4.84
CA THR A 63 10.06 -11.91 4.87
C THR A 63 10.87 -10.77 5.44
N GLY A 64 10.31 -9.55 5.50
CA GLY A 64 11.00 -8.42 6.11
C GLY A 64 10.17 -7.14 6.13
N VAL A 65 10.65 -6.19 6.94
CA VAL A 65 10.16 -4.82 7.03
C VAL A 65 11.37 -3.89 6.99
N ALA A 66 11.34 -2.89 6.13
CA ALA A 66 12.36 -1.84 6.07
C ALA A 66 11.69 -0.48 6.30
N PHE A 67 12.08 0.23 7.36
CA PHE A 67 11.52 1.54 7.66
C PHE A 67 12.06 2.62 6.71
N GLY A 68 11.20 3.58 6.37
CA GLY A 68 11.58 4.75 5.59
C GLY A 68 12.34 5.78 6.41
N ALA A 69 12.91 6.79 5.74
CA ALA A 69 13.78 7.79 6.37
C ALA A 69 13.04 9.04 6.88
N ALA A 70 11.72 9.13 6.67
CA ALA A 70 10.94 10.35 6.93
C ALA A 70 10.75 10.66 8.43
N LEU A 71 10.97 9.66 9.30
CA LEU A 71 10.98 9.79 10.76
C LEU A 71 12.41 9.70 11.33
N GLY A 72 13.44 9.67 10.48
CA GLY A 72 14.83 9.49 10.87
C GLY A 72 15.44 8.19 10.35
N VAL A 73 16.62 7.86 10.86
CA VAL A 73 17.36 6.63 10.60
C VAL A 73 17.12 5.67 11.76
N ASP A 74 16.57 4.51 11.44
CA ASP A 74 16.28 3.46 12.40
C ASP A 74 17.52 3.06 13.23
N GLY A 75 17.35 3.06 14.55
CA GLY A 75 18.41 2.80 15.51
C GLY A 75 19.33 3.99 15.82
N ILE A 76 19.11 5.16 15.21
CA ILE A 76 19.86 6.40 15.49
C ILE A 76 18.94 7.45 16.12
N ASP A 77 18.03 7.98 15.33
CA ASP A 77 17.06 9.04 15.68
C ASP A 77 15.62 8.63 15.34
N GLN A 78 15.42 7.36 15.03
CA GLN A 78 14.13 6.68 14.99
C GLN A 78 14.22 5.39 15.81
N PHE A 79 13.20 5.14 16.65
CA PHE A 79 12.96 3.84 17.26
C PHE A 79 11.80 3.15 16.57
N SER A 80 12.01 1.93 16.12
CA SER A 80 10.99 1.14 15.45
C SER A 80 10.71 -0.19 16.16
N SER A 81 9.53 -0.75 15.91
CA SER A 81 9.11 -2.05 16.38
C SER A 81 8.33 -2.77 15.30
N THR A 82 8.54 -4.08 15.19
CA THR A 82 7.76 -4.96 14.32
C THR A 82 7.42 -6.23 15.07
N LEU A 83 6.15 -6.63 15.05
CA LEU A 83 5.72 -7.91 15.59
C LEU A 83 4.94 -8.68 14.53
N VAL A 84 5.51 -9.80 14.09
CA VAL A 84 4.89 -10.69 13.10
C VAL A 84 4.11 -11.79 13.82
N SER A 85 2.86 -11.95 13.44
CA SER A 85 2.03 -13.10 13.79
C SER A 85 1.39 -13.71 12.54
N THR A 86 0.66 -14.81 12.70
CA THR A 86 0.00 -15.47 11.56
C THR A 86 -1.07 -14.55 10.95
N GLY A 87 -0.75 -13.99 9.78
CA GLY A 87 -1.69 -13.18 8.98
C GLY A 87 -1.84 -11.75 9.47
N ARG A 88 -0.96 -11.30 10.37
CA ARG A 88 -0.93 -9.93 10.86
C ARG A 88 0.49 -9.48 11.18
N LEU A 89 0.78 -8.25 10.84
CA LEU A 89 2.00 -7.53 11.13
C LEU A 89 1.64 -6.25 11.89
N ASP A 90 2.14 -6.13 13.10
CA ASP A 90 2.15 -4.89 13.89
C ASP A 90 3.45 -4.13 13.58
N ILE A 91 3.32 -2.83 13.27
CA ILE A 91 4.43 -1.93 12.94
C ILE A 91 4.24 -0.61 13.67
N ALA A 92 5.28 -0.19 14.39
CA ALA A 92 5.32 1.12 15.02
C ALA A 92 6.68 1.79 14.84
N ALA A 93 6.68 3.11 14.83
CA ALA A 93 7.90 3.91 14.92
C ALA A 93 7.67 5.24 15.64
N VAL A 94 8.70 5.71 16.32
CA VAL A 94 8.76 7.02 16.98
C VAL A 94 10.05 7.72 16.56
N SER A 95 9.92 8.97 16.11
CA SER A 95 11.05 9.84 15.78
C SER A 95 11.58 10.58 17.00
N LEU A 96 12.89 10.83 17.01
CA LEU A 96 13.58 11.74 17.93
C LEU A 96 14.03 13.03 17.26
N LEU A 97 13.70 13.22 15.98
CA LEU A 97 14.04 14.43 15.24
C LEU A 97 13.28 15.63 15.80
N ALA A 98 13.86 16.82 15.65
CA ALA A 98 13.13 18.05 15.91
C ALA A 98 12.00 18.23 14.86
N GLU A 99 10.92 18.87 15.25
CA GLU A 99 9.77 19.16 14.36
C GLU A 99 10.20 19.81 13.04
N ALA A 100 11.16 20.74 13.08
CA ALA A 100 11.68 21.39 11.88
C ALA A 100 12.35 20.43 10.90
N ASP A 101 13.05 19.41 11.41
CA ASP A 101 13.71 18.39 10.59
C ASP A 101 12.67 17.41 10.02
N LEU A 102 11.64 17.07 10.79
CA LEU A 102 10.51 16.27 10.32
C LEU A 102 9.75 16.98 9.19
N LEU A 103 9.43 18.28 9.36
CA LEU A 103 8.81 19.09 8.31
C LEU A 103 9.66 19.15 7.04
N ALA A 104 10.99 19.22 7.19
CA ALA A 104 11.91 19.21 6.06
C ALA A 104 12.00 17.84 5.35
N ALA A 105 11.83 16.74 6.08
CA ALA A 105 11.81 15.39 5.54
C ALA A 105 10.45 15.01 4.92
N GLN A 106 9.37 15.70 5.31
CA GLN A 106 7.99 15.37 4.97
C GLN A 106 7.37 16.44 4.06
N THR A 107 7.99 16.73 2.91
CA THR A 107 7.48 17.78 2.00
C THR A 107 6.33 17.34 1.07
N GLY A 108 5.96 16.06 1.12
CA GLY A 108 4.91 15.43 0.32
C GLY A 108 4.65 14.00 0.81
N PRO A 109 3.99 13.14 0.03
CA PRO A 109 3.81 11.73 0.40
C PRO A 109 5.16 11.04 0.61
N PHE A 110 5.27 10.23 1.66
CA PHE A 110 6.48 9.51 2.01
C PHE A 110 6.18 8.07 2.45
N THR A 111 7.20 7.22 2.35
CA THR A 111 7.12 5.82 2.80
C THR A 111 7.42 5.74 4.29
N LEU A 112 6.50 5.16 5.06
CA LEU A 112 6.71 4.81 6.47
C LEU A 112 7.55 3.54 6.58
N ALA A 113 7.19 2.52 5.80
CA ALA A 113 7.90 1.26 5.72
C ALA A 113 7.64 0.55 4.38
N THR A 114 8.55 -0.32 3.99
CA THR A 114 8.39 -1.25 2.88
C THR A 114 8.32 -2.66 3.43
N LEU A 115 7.21 -3.34 3.14
CA LEU A 115 6.92 -4.70 3.58
C LEU A 115 7.28 -5.68 2.47
N SER A 116 8.07 -6.70 2.79
CA SER A 116 8.48 -7.74 1.84
C SER A 116 7.75 -9.03 2.10
N PHE A 117 7.20 -9.65 1.04
CA PHE A 117 6.50 -10.92 1.11
C PHE A 117 6.98 -11.88 0.02
N ASP A 118 6.85 -13.19 0.29
CA ASP A 118 6.94 -14.26 -0.71
C ASP A 118 5.55 -14.87 -0.96
N ALA A 119 5.24 -15.12 -2.23
CA ALA A 119 4.00 -15.76 -2.65
C ALA A 119 4.08 -17.29 -2.50
N LEU A 120 3.34 -17.85 -1.54
CA LEU A 120 3.38 -19.27 -1.17
C LEU A 120 2.46 -20.14 -2.02
N GLN A 121 1.23 -19.68 -2.27
CA GLN A 121 0.22 -20.44 -3.01
C GLN A 121 -0.71 -19.51 -3.78
N ALA A 122 -1.45 -20.07 -4.74
CA ALA A 122 -2.45 -19.32 -5.48
C ALA A 122 -3.62 -18.91 -4.57
N GLY A 123 -4.09 -17.67 -4.72
CA GLY A 123 -5.17 -17.12 -3.91
C GLY A 123 -5.13 -15.60 -3.84
N LEU A 124 -6.03 -15.03 -3.04
CA LEU A 124 -6.02 -13.60 -2.72
C LEU A 124 -5.15 -13.35 -1.49
N ALA A 125 -4.26 -12.37 -1.60
CA ALA A 125 -3.38 -11.95 -0.52
C ALA A 125 -4.09 -11.20 0.60
N ASP A 126 -5.24 -10.55 0.30
CA ASP A 126 -6.09 -9.83 1.26
C ASP A 126 -5.31 -8.86 2.18
N LEU A 127 -4.60 -7.91 1.57
CA LEU A 127 -3.79 -6.91 2.28
C LEU A 127 -4.66 -5.71 2.70
N HIS A 128 -4.83 -5.51 4.01
CA HIS A 128 -5.62 -4.41 4.56
C HIS A 128 -5.08 -3.94 5.92
N PHE A 129 -5.49 -2.75 6.35
CA PHE A 129 -5.27 -2.24 7.70
C PHE A 129 -6.24 -2.91 8.69
N ASP A 130 -5.75 -3.40 9.83
CA ASP A 130 -6.63 -3.88 10.90
C ASP A 130 -7.16 -2.68 11.70
N LEU A 131 -8.38 -2.24 11.33
CA LEU A 131 -9.07 -1.15 12.01
C LEU A 131 -9.88 -1.61 13.23
N THR A 132 -9.92 -2.92 13.49
CA THR A 132 -10.84 -3.53 14.46
C THR A 132 -10.17 -3.92 15.77
N THR A 133 -8.86 -4.18 15.73
CA THR A 133 -8.06 -4.45 16.92
C THR A 133 -7.35 -3.18 17.38
N PRO A 134 -7.31 -2.87 18.68
CA PRO A 134 -6.51 -1.76 19.19
C PRO A 134 -5.00 -1.92 18.88
N PRO A 135 -4.28 -0.83 18.56
CA PRO A 135 -4.76 0.56 18.53
C PRO A 135 -5.49 0.94 17.22
N GLY A 136 -5.48 0.06 16.21
CA GLY A 136 -6.05 0.30 14.89
C GLY A 136 -5.11 1.15 14.05
N LEU A 137 -5.42 2.45 13.96
CA LEU A 137 -4.55 3.45 13.35
C LEU A 137 -4.25 4.54 14.37
N LEU A 138 -2.99 4.63 14.80
CA LEU A 138 -2.53 5.69 15.67
C LEU A 138 -1.39 6.44 15.01
N PHE A 139 -1.56 7.74 14.90
CA PHE A 139 -0.56 8.67 14.39
C PHE A 139 -0.44 9.84 15.36
N SER A 140 0.77 10.36 15.56
CA SER A 140 0.98 11.56 16.36
C SER A 140 2.03 12.47 15.77
N ASP A 141 1.96 13.74 16.12
CA ASP A 141 3.00 14.72 15.80
C ASP A 141 4.27 14.52 16.64
N ALA A 142 5.25 15.41 16.46
CA ALA A 142 6.51 15.44 17.19
C ALA A 142 6.36 15.67 18.72
N PHE A 143 5.19 16.13 19.17
CA PHE A 143 4.89 16.42 20.57
C PHE A 143 3.96 15.37 21.21
N GLY A 144 3.57 14.34 20.45
CA GLY A 144 2.67 13.29 20.89
C GLY A 144 1.18 13.66 20.81
N ASN A 145 0.81 14.75 20.14
CA ASN A 145 -0.60 15.03 19.87
C ASN A 145 -1.10 14.11 18.77
N VAL A 146 -2.27 13.51 18.97
CA VAL A 146 -2.87 12.60 17.99
C VAL A 146 -3.20 13.33 16.70
N LEU A 147 -2.76 12.76 15.58
CA LEU A 147 -3.10 13.19 14.23
C LEU A 147 -4.23 12.31 13.70
N ALA A 148 -5.26 12.94 13.15
CA ALA A 148 -6.31 12.21 12.46
C ALA A 148 -5.79 11.69 11.12
N ALA A 149 -6.00 10.41 10.84
CA ALA A 149 -5.73 9.82 9.53
C ALA A 149 -6.81 8.82 9.12
N THR A 150 -6.95 8.61 7.82
CA THR A 150 -7.87 7.64 7.23
C THR A 150 -7.12 6.70 6.28
N THR A 151 -7.69 5.54 6.01
CA THR A 151 -7.15 4.63 4.99
C THR A 151 -7.43 5.18 3.59
N GLY A 152 -6.42 5.07 2.72
CA GLY A 152 -6.50 5.36 1.30
C GLY A 152 -6.69 4.07 0.49
N ALA A 153 -5.85 3.87 -0.52
CA ALA A 153 -5.89 2.66 -1.33
C ALA A 153 -5.41 1.42 -0.55
N GLU A 154 -6.22 0.36 -0.59
CA GLU A 154 -5.92 -1.00 -0.11
C GLU A 154 -6.13 -1.99 -1.26
N PRO A 155 -5.11 -2.19 -2.11
CA PRO A 155 -5.28 -2.93 -3.36
C PRO A 155 -5.29 -4.44 -3.14
N ASP A 156 -6.22 -5.10 -3.84
CA ASP A 156 -6.26 -6.55 -3.94
C ASP A 156 -5.06 -7.08 -4.74
N VAL A 157 -4.29 -7.97 -4.13
CA VAL A 157 -3.21 -8.71 -4.80
C VAL A 157 -3.64 -10.15 -5.03
N THR A 158 -3.55 -10.59 -6.29
CA THR A 158 -3.88 -11.97 -6.69
C THR A 158 -2.61 -12.76 -7.00
N VAL A 159 -2.46 -13.92 -6.36
CA VAL A 159 -1.41 -14.89 -6.66
C VAL A 159 -1.99 -16.02 -7.52
N THR A 160 -1.34 -16.31 -8.65
CA THR A 160 -1.68 -17.41 -9.55
C THR A 160 -0.67 -18.55 -9.45
N ALA A 161 -1.12 -19.78 -9.72
CA ALA A 161 -0.23 -20.93 -9.77
C ALA A 161 0.87 -20.71 -10.83
N ALA A 162 2.12 -21.02 -10.46
CA ALA A 162 3.23 -20.95 -11.39
C ALA A 162 2.96 -21.87 -12.60
N GLY A 163 2.87 -21.29 -13.80
CA GLY A 163 2.68 -22.04 -15.04
C GLY A 163 1.30 -21.93 -15.70
N ASN A 164 0.32 -21.28 -15.07
CA ASN A 164 -0.93 -20.95 -15.77
C ASN A 164 -0.72 -19.70 -16.64
N ARG A 165 -0.15 -19.90 -17.84
CA ARG A 165 -0.33 -18.93 -18.92
C ARG A 165 -1.83 -18.75 -19.09
N VAL A 166 -2.34 -17.56 -18.78
CA VAL A 166 -3.71 -17.19 -19.15
C VAL A 166 -3.85 -17.49 -20.64
N PRO A 167 -4.76 -18.38 -21.06
CA PRO A 167 -4.95 -18.64 -22.48
C PRO A 167 -5.24 -17.31 -23.16
N GLU A 168 -4.41 -16.94 -24.14
CA GLU A 168 -4.64 -15.70 -24.88
C GLU A 168 -6.09 -15.72 -25.39
N PRO A 169 -6.82 -14.60 -25.30
CA PRO A 169 -8.20 -14.55 -25.76
C PRO A 169 -8.26 -15.06 -27.20
N GLY A 170 -9.22 -15.94 -27.50
CA GLY A 170 -9.42 -16.50 -28.85
C GLY A 170 -9.71 -15.46 -29.94
N SER A 171 -9.65 -14.16 -29.62
CA SER A 171 -9.77 -13.04 -30.54
C SER A 171 -8.73 -13.09 -31.66
N LEU A 172 -7.51 -13.58 -31.42
CA LEU A 172 -6.51 -13.78 -32.49
C LEU A 172 -6.91 -14.90 -33.45
N ALA A 173 -7.47 -16.00 -32.93
CA ALA A 173 -8.01 -17.08 -33.75
C ALA A 173 -9.24 -16.62 -34.56
N LEU A 174 -10.11 -15.80 -33.96
CA LEU A 174 -11.26 -15.22 -34.65
C LEU A 174 -10.86 -14.18 -35.71
N ALA A 175 -9.87 -13.34 -35.43
CA ALA A 175 -9.36 -12.34 -36.37
C ALA A 175 -8.72 -13.00 -37.59
N THR A 176 -7.91 -14.05 -37.39
CA THR A 176 -7.32 -14.82 -38.49
C THR A 176 -8.35 -15.58 -39.30
N LEU A 177 -9.37 -16.17 -38.64
CA LEU A 177 -10.49 -16.81 -39.33
C LEU A 177 -11.30 -15.81 -40.18
N ALA A 178 -11.58 -14.62 -39.64
CA ALA A 178 -12.32 -13.58 -40.35
C ALA A 178 -11.54 -13.09 -41.60
N LEU A 179 -10.24 -12.86 -41.46
CA LEU A 179 -9.37 -12.48 -42.58
C LEU A 179 -9.29 -13.60 -43.63
N GLY A 180 -9.21 -14.86 -43.22
CA GLY A 180 -9.23 -16.01 -44.11
C GLY A 180 -10.53 -16.13 -44.92
N LEU A 181 -11.68 -15.95 -44.27
CA LEU A 181 -12.99 -15.97 -44.93
C LEU A 181 -13.16 -14.80 -45.92
N LEU A 182 -12.70 -13.61 -45.56
CA LEU A 182 -12.72 -12.44 -46.45
C LEU A 182 -11.82 -12.63 -47.67
N GLY A 183 -10.63 -13.20 -47.49
CA GLY A 183 -9.72 -13.54 -48.59
C GLY A 183 -10.29 -14.59 -49.53
N ALA A 184 -10.91 -15.65 -49.00
CA ALA A 184 -11.56 -16.69 -49.79
C ALA A 184 -12.77 -16.16 -50.57
N ARG A 185 -13.53 -15.24 -49.99
CA ARG A 185 -14.69 -14.62 -50.64
C ARG A 185 -14.30 -13.73 -51.81
N ARG A 186 -13.20 -12.98 -51.70
CA ARG A 186 -12.68 -12.13 -52.81
C ARG A 186 -12.17 -12.96 -53.99
N ARG A 187 -11.58 -14.13 -53.75
CA ARG A 187 -11.12 -15.04 -54.82
C ARG A 187 -12.27 -15.64 -55.63
N ARG A 188 -13.39 -15.98 -54.98
CA ARG A 188 -14.58 -16.53 -55.66
C ARG A 188 -15.38 -15.53 -56.48
N SER A 189 -15.14 -14.23 -56.35
CA SER A 189 -15.81 -13.20 -57.17
C SER A 189 -15.00 -12.76 -58.39
N ALA A 190 -13.81 -13.32 -58.60
CA ALA A 190 -12.93 -13.02 -59.73
C ALA A 190 -12.87 -14.14 -60.78
N ASP A 191 -13.56 -15.26 -60.53
CA ASP A 191 -13.87 -16.34 -61.49
C ASP A 191 -15.36 -16.25 -61.87
#